data_AF-A0A377YR30-F1
#
_entry.id   AF-A0A377YR30-F1
#
_cell.length_a   1.000
_cell.length_b   1.000
_cell.length_c   1.000
_cell.angle_alpha   90.00
_cell.angle_beta   90.00
_cell.angle_gamma   90.00
#
_symmetry.space_group_name_H-M   'P 1'
#
loop_
_entity.id
_entity.type
_entity.pdbx_description
1 polymer ?
#
loop_
_entity_poly.entity_id
_entity_poly.type
_entity_poly.pdbx_seq_one_letter_code
_entity_poly.pdbx_strand_id
1 'polypeptide(L)'
;MQSQLKVYLNDELMGVLPVTKEQLGKKIRAQLPIDPLYITDFNRVRLEFVGHYRDVCENPASSTLWLDVGRESYLDLTYQSLKVNNDLSHFPVPFYDPRDNRPLKLPMIFPGSPAVTQQQAAAIVASWFGSKAGWRGQQFPVYFNELPDRNAIVFATNDKRPDFLRDHPPVKAPTIEMIDNPNDPYVKAAGDFGRDDNDLLLAAKGIAQGNILFRGQQRHRGRHQNPAAASALRRAELGAHRSFGHLC
;
A
#
# COMPACT_ATOMS: atom_id res chain seq x y z
N MET A 1 -21.31 42.02 -7.53
CA MET A 1 -20.33 41.21 -6.76
C MET A 1 -20.63 39.73 -6.94
N GLN A 2 -19.64 38.84 -6.86
CA GLN A 2 -19.83 37.39 -7.05
C GLN A 2 -19.47 36.63 -5.77
N SER A 3 -20.44 35.88 -5.24
CA SER A 3 -20.18 34.90 -4.20
C SER A 3 -19.26 33.81 -4.75
N GLN A 4 -18.39 33.28 -3.90
CA GLN A 4 -17.40 32.30 -4.33
C GLN A 4 -17.06 31.31 -3.22
N LEU A 5 -16.65 30.11 -3.60
CA LEU A 5 -16.15 29.08 -2.72
C LEU A 5 -14.66 28.85 -3.05
N LYS A 6 -13.79 29.15 -2.08
CA LYS A 6 -12.37 28.80 -2.18
C LYS A 6 -12.15 27.40 -1.63
N VAL A 7 -11.34 26.63 -2.33
CA VAL A 7 -10.98 25.26 -1.94
C VAL A 7 -9.48 25.21 -1.70
N TYR A 8 -9.10 24.80 -0.50
CA TYR A 8 -7.72 24.65 -0.08
C TYR A 8 -7.39 23.19 0.19
N LEU A 9 -6.17 22.79 -0.19
CA LEU A 9 -5.54 21.55 0.23
C LEU A 9 -4.25 21.89 0.96
N ASN A 10 -4.11 21.47 2.23
CA ASN A 10 -2.90 21.69 3.03
C ASN A 10 -2.45 23.17 3.02
N ASP A 11 -3.43 24.06 3.20
CA ASP A 11 -3.29 25.52 3.21
C ASP A 11 -2.94 26.18 1.87
N GLU A 12 -2.75 25.41 0.80
CA GLU A 12 -2.60 25.92 -0.57
C GLU A 12 -3.96 26.07 -1.28
N LEU A 13 -4.12 27.16 -2.03
CA LEU A 13 -5.35 27.42 -2.79
C LEU A 13 -5.38 26.58 -4.06
N MET A 14 -6.24 25.55 -4.09
CA MET A 14 -6.43 24.70 -5.28
C MET A 14 -7.28 25.41 -6.34
N GLY A 15 -8.21 26.26 -5.92
CA GLY A 15 -9.00 27.06 -6.82
C GLY A 15 -10.21 27.71 -6.18
N VAL A 16 -10.91 28.49 -7.01
CA VAL A 16 -12.07 29.28 -6.63
C VAL A 16 -13.23 28.93 -7.54
N LEU A 17 -14.34 28.50 -6.95
CA LEU A 17 -15.56 28.17 -7.65
C LEU A 17 -16.54 29.34 -7.51
N PRO A 18 -16.94 30.00 -8.62
CA PRO A 18 -17.93 31.08 -8.56
C PRO A 18 -19.32 30.50 -8.27
N VAL A 19 -20.11 31.25 -7.49
CA VAL A 19 -21.53 30.98 -7.24
C VAL A 19 -22.35 31.99 -8.03
N THR A 20 -23.03 31.52 -9.08
CA THR A 20 -23.83 32.38 -9.96
C THR A 20 -25.29 32.47 -9.48
N LYS A 21 -26.01 33.50 -9.94
CA LYS A 21 -27.42 33.72 -9.53
C LYS A 21 -28.32 32.54 -9.92
N GLU A 22 -28.03 31.90 -11.04
CA GLU A 22 -28.82 30.79 -11.60
C GLU A 22 -28.69 29.49 -10.79
N GLN A 23 -27.64 29.39 -9.97
CA GLN A 23 -27.32 28.25 -9.10
C GLN A 23 -27.99 28.36 -7.72
N LEU A 24 -28.43 29.55 -7.31
CA LEU A 24 -29.02 29.77 -5.99
C LEU A 24 -30.25 28.88 -5.76
N GLY A 25 -30.31 28.23 -4.60
CA GLY A 25 -31.39 27.32 -4.22
C GLY A 25 -31.40 25.98 -4.97
N LYS A 26 -30.43 25.72 -5.85
CA LYS A 26 -30.32 24.46 -6.59
C LYS A 26 -29.12 23.66 -6.11
N LYS A 27 -29.26 22.34 -6.16
CA LYS A 27 -28.12 21.43 -5.98
C LYS A 27 -27.26 21.46 -7.24
N ILE A 28 -25.99 21.80 -7.10
CA ILE A 28 -25.02 21.81 -8.20
C ILE A 28 -23.91 20.79 -7.95
N ARG A 29 -23.24 20.36 -9.02
CA ARG A 29 -21.99 19.61 -8.94
C ARG A 29 -20.87 20.47 -9.52
N ALA A 30 -19.75 20.52 -8.82
CA ALA A 30 -18.53 21.15 -9.28
C ALA A 30 -17.38 20.13 -9.18
N GLN A 31 -16.44 20.23 -10.11
CA GLN A 31 -15.20 19.47 -10.08
C GLN A 31 -14.06 20.47 -10.09
N LEU A 32 -13.08 20.24 -9.22
CA LEU A 32 -11.88 21.05 -9.12
C LEU A 32 -10.69 20.09 -9.16
N PRO A 33 -9.76 20.24 -10.12
CA PRO A 33 -8.53 19.49 -10.09
C PRO A 33 -7.72 19.90 -8.85
N ILE A 34 -7.13 18.90 -8.20
CA ILE A 34 -6.23 19.10 -7.07
C ILE A 34 -4.82 18.80 -7.56
N ASP A 35 -3.87 19.68 -7.25
CA ASP A 35 -2.47 19.45 -7.61
C ASP A 35 -1.88 18.34 -6.71
N PRO A 36 -1.45 17.19 -7.28
CA PRO A 36 -0.91 16.08 -6.51
C PRO A 36 0.35 16.44 -5.73
N LEU A 37 1.07 17.50 -6.10
CA LEU A 37 2.30 17.94 -5.42
C LEU A 37 2.05 18.33 -3.96
N TYR A 38 0.83 18.79 -3.65
CA TYR A 38 0.44 19.20 -2.31
C TYR A 38 -0.14 18.06 -1.49
N ILE A 39 -0.27 16.85 -2.05
CA ILE A 39 -0.71 15.67 -1.31
C ILE A 39 0.42 15.21 -0.39
N THR A 40 0.08 15.08 0.89
CA THR A 40 0.98 14.56 1.93
C THR A 40 0.35 13.36 2.61
N ASP A 41 1.01 12.85 3.64
CA ASP A 41 0.53 11.71 4.43
C ASP A 41 -0.81 12.00 5.13
N PHE A 42 -1.02 13.25 5.59
CA PHE A 42 -2.27 13.71 6.18
C PHE A 42 -2.75 14.97 5.49
N ASN A 43 -3.89 14.87 4.82
CA ASN A 43 -4.43 15.97 4.01
C ASN A 43 -5.60 16.66 4.71
N ARG A 44 -5.56 17.99 4.77
CA ARG A 44 -6.68 18.83 5.22
C ARG A 44 -7.29 19.54 4.03
N VAL A 45 -8.54 19.20 3.72
CA VAL A 45 -9.36 19.95 2.77
C VAL A 45 -10.12 21.02 3.53
N ARG A 46 -9.97 22.28 3.14
CA ARG A 46 -10.68 23.42 3.74
C ARG A 46 -11.49 24.13 2.68
N LEU A 47 -12.78 24.33 2.98
CA LEU A 47 -13.72 25.04 2.15
C LEU A 47 -14.02 26.39 2.80
N GLU A 48 -13.85 27.47 2.07
CA GLU A 48 -14.10 28.84 2.55
C GLU A 48 -15.11 29.53 1.63
N PHE A 49 -16.32 29.73 2.13
CA PHE A 49 -17.37 30.44 1.42
C PHE A 49 -17.25 31.95 1.68
N VAL A 50 -17.15 32.72 0.60
CA VAL A 50 -17.20 34.18 0.61
C VAL A 50 -18.49 34.59 -0.10
N GLY A 51 -19.50 34.90 0.69
CA GLY A 51 -20.84 35.23 0.20
C GLY A 51 -21.12 36.73 0.15
N HIS A 52 -21.83 37.15 -0.89
CA HIS A 52 -22.36 38.50 -1.08
C HIS A 52 -23.88 38.42 -1.36
N TYR A 53 -24.68 39.30 -0.75
CA TYR A 53 -26.13 39.41 -0.87
C TYR A 53 -26.66 40.81 -1.24
N ARG A 54 -25.83 41.86 -1.25
CA ARG A 54 -26.16 43.23 -1.71
C ARG A 54 -24.89 44.05 -2.05
N ASP A 55 -25.01 45.09 -2.86
CA ASP A 55 -23.82 45.80 -3.35
C ASP A 55 -23.16 46.77 -2.35
N VAL A 56 -23.85 47.17 -1.26
CA VAL A 56 -23.34 48.14 -0.26
C VAL A 56 -23.78 47.74 1.16
N CYS A 57 -22.88 47.90 2.14
CA CYS A 57 -23.10 47.66 3.58
C CYS A 57 -23.62 46.24 3.91
N GLU A 58 -22.78 45.23 3.62
CA GLU A 58 -23.05 43.84 3.97
C GLU A 58 -22.57 43.49 5.38
N ASN A 59 -23.30 42.57 6.03
CA ASN A 59 -22.81 41.86 7.20
C ASN A 59 -22.34 40.45 6.78
N PRO A 60 -21.03 40.15 6.81
CA PRO A 60 -20.48 38.83 6.49
C PRO A 60 -21.02 37.70 7.38
N ALA A 61 -21.52 38.03 8.58
CA ALA A 61 -22.12 37.08 9.51
C ALA A 61 -23.65 36.98 9.39
N SER A 62 -24.24 37.48 8.30
CA SER A 62 -25.68 37.36 8.08
C SER A 62 -26.10 35.90 7.92
N SER A 63 -27.18 35.48 8.60
CA SER A 63 -27.73 34.12 8.50
C SER A 63 -28.29 33.78 7.12
N THR A 64 -28.43 34.76 6.22
CA THR A 64 -28.84 34.55 4.84
C THR A 64 -27.70 34.05 3.95
N LEU A 65 -26.44 34.19 4.39
CA LEU A 65 -25.25 33.71 3.69
C LEU A 65 -24.92 32.30 4.16
N TRP A 66 -25.32 31.31 3.39
CA TRP A 66 -25.01 29.91 3.68
C TRP A 66 -24.69 29.14 2.41
N LEU A 67 -23.95 28.06 2.60
CA LEU A 67 -23.63 27.07 1.58
C LEU A 67 -23.74 25.71 2.25
N ASP A 68 -24.46 24.78 1.62
CA ASP A 68 -24.50 23.39 2.04
C ASP A 68 -23.63 22.54 1.10
N VAL A 69 -22.78 21.70 1.69
CA VAL A 69 -21.87 20.81 0.98
C VAL A 69 -22.44 19.41 1.05
N GLY A 70 -22.86 18.89 -0.11
CA GLY A 70 -23.49 17.57 -0.21
C GLY A 70 -22.61 16.49 0.41
N ARG A 71 -23.22 15.56 1.17
CA ARG A 71 -22.54 14.43 1.81
C ARG A 71 -21.87 13.48 0.81
N GLU A 72 -22.31 13.51 -0.44
CA GLU A 72 -21.71 12.78 -1.55
C GLU A 72 -20.47 13.47 -2.15
N SER A 73 -19.99 14.58 -1.59
CA SER A 73 -18.72 15.19 -2.01
C SER A 73 -17.57 14.26 -1.64
N TYR A 74 -16.68 13.98 -2.58
CA TYR A 74 -15.52 13.10 -2.39
C TYR A 74 -14.27 13.68 -3.04
N LEU A 75 -13.13 13.22 -2.56
CA LEU A 75 -11.84 13.43 -3.20
C LEU A 75 -11.50 12.16 -3.98
N ASP A 76 -11.31 12.29 -5.30
CA ASP A 76 -10.91 11.19 -6.16
C ASP A 76 -9.38 11.20 -6.32
N LEU A 77 -8.74 10.07 -6.03
CA LEU A 77 -7.29 9.93 -6.05
C LEU A 77 -6.92 8.64 -6.78
N THR A 78 -6.02 8.77 -7.76
CA THR A 78 -5.42 7.61 -8.43
C THR A 78 -4.08 7.31 -7.76
N TYR A 79 -3.94 6.10 -7.23
CA TYR A 79 -2.72 5.63 -6.59
C TYR A 79 -1.99 4.64 -7.48
N GLN A 80 -0.65 4.68 -7.45
CA GLN A 80 0.19 3.67 -8.06
C GLN A 80 0.98 2.94 -6.98
N SER A 81 0.76 1.64 -6.86
CA SER A 81 1.58 0.78 -6.01
C SER A 81 3.00 0.72 -6.56
N LEU A 82 3.98 0.96 -5.69
CA LEU A 82 5.39 0.85 -6.02
C LEU A 82 5.91 -0.52 -5.60
N LYS A 83 6.74 -1.12 -6.46
CA LYS A 83 7.49 -2.33 -6.09
C LYS A 83 8.59 -1.93 -5.11
N VAL A 84 8.41 -2.25 -3.85
CA VAL A 84 9.42 -2.02 -2.82
C VAL A 84 10.50 -3.10 -2.92
N ASN A 85 11.76 -2.76 -2.66
CA ASN A 85 12.82 -3.77 -2.56
C ASN A 85 12.67 -4.56 -1.26
N ASN A 86 13.17 -5.80 -1.23
CA ASN A 86 13.22 -6.62 -0.02
C ASN A 86 14.31 -6.11 0.94
N ASP A 87 13.96 -5.05 1.65
CA ASP A 87 14.75 -4.35 2.65
C ASP A 87 13.90 -4.06 3.89
N LEU A 88 14.44 -4.37 5.06
CA LEU A 88 13.79 -4.18 6.36
C LEU A 88 14.30 -2.92 7.08
N SER A 89 15.13 -2.08 6.44
CA SER A 89 15.60 -0.80 6.98
C SER A 89 14.47 0.17 7.36
N HIS A 90 13.33 0.06 6.68
CA HIS A 90 12.11 0.85 6.94
C HIS A 90 11.02 0.06 7.68
N PHE A 91 11.36 -1.10 8.26
CA PHE A 91 10.42 -1.88 9.05
C PHE A 91 9.83 -1.00 10.18
N PRO A 92 8.50 -0.99 10.38
CA PRO A 92 7.52 -1.99 9.93
C PRO A 92 6.83 -1.75 8.58
N VAL A 93 7.21 -0.75 7.79
CA VAL A 93 6.66 -0.59 6.44
C VAL A 93 7.15 -1.75 5.55
N PRO A 94 6.30 -2.42 4.75
CA PRO A 94 4.91 -2.07 4.42
C PRO A 94 3.83 -2.83 5.23
N PHE A 95 4.19 -3.54 6.30
CA PHE A 95 3.27 -4.31 7.15
C PHE A 95 2.45 -3.44 8.09
N TYR A 96 3.02 -2.32 8.54
CA TYR A 96 2.32 -1.25 9.22
C TYR A 96 2.89 0.09 8.76
N ASP A 97 1.99 0.99 8.36
CA ASP A 97 2.34 2.35 8.03
C ASP A 97 1.62 3.29 9.02
N PRO A 98 2.35 4.06 9.86
CA PRO A 98 1.73 5.01 10.79
C PRO A 98 0.91 6.11 10.09
N ARG A 99 1.08 6.27 8.78
CA ARG A 99 0.38 7.23 7.92
C ARG A 99 -0.96 6.69 7.41
N ASP A 100 -1.18 5.37 7.44
CA ASP A 100 -2.47 4.77 7.10
C ASP A 100 -3.41 4.85 8.31
N ASN A 101 -4.54 5.55 8.14
CA ASN A 101 -5.54 5.72 9.20
C ASN A 101 -6.61 4.62 9.23
N ARG A 102 -6.56 3.65 8.32
CA ARG A 102 -7.49 2.52 8.32
C ARG A 102 -7.14 1.51 9.44
N PRO A 103 -8.09 0.65 9.85
CA PRO A 103 -7.79 -0.45 10.75
C PRO A 103 -6.68 -1.35 10.20
N LEU A 104 -5.73 -1.75 11.05
CA LEU A 104 -4.64 -2.64 10.66
C LEU A 104 -5.19 -4.04 10.40
N LYS A 105 -5.11 -4.53 9.15
CA LYS A 105 -5.42 -5.93 8.81
C LYS A 105 -4.16 -6.61 8.31
N LEU A 106 -3.51 -7.39 9.18
CA LEU A 106 -2.23 -8.04 8.94
C LEU A 106 -2.36 -9.57 9.07
N PRO A 107 -2.54 -10.30 7.95
CA PRO A 107 -2.59 -11.75 7.96
C PRO A 107 -1.35 -12.42 8.56
N MET A 108 -1.58 -13.53 9.25
CA MET A 108 -0.57 -14.41 9.81
C MET A 108 -0.67 -15.78 9.16
N ILE A 109 0.42 -16.22 8.52
CA ILE A 109 0.45 -17.44 7.70
C ILE A 109 1.29 -18.49 8.40
N PHE A 110 0.73 -19.69 8.53
CA PHE A 110 1.42 -20.86 9.04
C PHE A 110 1.43 -21.99 8.00
N PRO A 111 2.38 -22.93 8.04
CA PRO A 111 2.38 -24.11 7.18
C PRO A 111 1.17 -25.03 7.38
N GLY A 112 0.54 -24.96 8.55
CA GLY A 112 -0.61 -25.75 8.97
C GLY A 112 -1.05 -25.32 10.36
N SER A 113 -1.78 -26.18 11.08
CA SER A 113 -2.21 -25.88 12.46
C SER A 113 -0.99 -25.61 13.36
N PRO A 114 -0.87 -24.42 13.97
CA PRO A 114 0.34 -24.01 14.66
C PRO A 114 0.44 -24.66 16.03
N ALA A 115 1.67 -25.09 16.37
CA ALA A 115 1.99 -25.52 17.73
C ALA A 115 1.91 -24.35 18.72
N VAL A 116 1.84 -24.64 20.03
CA VAL A 116 1.73 -23.63 21.10
C VAL A 116 2.85 -22.58 21.02
N THR A 117 4.08 -23.01 20.73
CA THR A 117 5.26 -22.14 20.55
C THR A 117 5.10 -21.19 19.37
N GLN A 118 4.55 -21.65 18.24
CA GLN A 118 4.25 -20.82 17.07
C GLN A 118 3.10 -19.83 17.34
N GLN A 119 2.07 -20.27 18.09
CA GLN A 119 0.99 -19.38 18.54
C GLN A 119 1.53 -18.28 19.46
N GLN A 120 2.48 -18.60 20.34
CA GLN A 120 3.14 -17.62 21.19
C GLN A 120 3.97 -16.61 20.38
N ALA A 121 4.76 -17.08 19.41
CA ALA A 121 5.50 -16.20 18.51
C ALA A 121 4.56 -15.22 17.79
N ALA A 122 3.47 -15.74 17.22
CA ALA A 122 2.46 -14.93 16.57
C ALA A 122 1.75 -13.96 17.52
N ALA A 123 1.45 -14.36 18.75
CA ALA A 123 0.87 -13.48 19.76
C ALA A 123 1.80 -12.33 20.14
N ILE A 124 3.12 -12.55 20.19
CA ILE A 124 4.12 -11.50 20.42
C ILE A 124 4.10 -10.50 19.26
N VAL A 125 4.16 -10.99 18.02
CA VAL A 125 4.10 -10.14 16.82
C VAL A 125 2.79 -9.35 16.78
N ALA A 126 1.66 -10.02 16.99
CA ALA A 126 0.33 -9.40 17.05
C ALA A 126 0.25 -8.31 18.13
N SER A 127 0.81 -8.57 19.32
CA SER A 127 0.82 -7.61 20.42
C SER A 127 1.64 -6.37 20.08
N TRP A 128 2.81 -6.55 19.45
CA TRP A 128 3.64 -5.42 19.03
C TRP A 128 2.95 -4.58 17.97
N PHE A 129 2.44 -5.19 16.90
CA PHE A 129 1.68 -4.48 15.86
C PHE A 129 0.40 -3.84 16.40
N GLY A 130 -0.30 -4.52 17.32
CA GLY A 130 -1.48 -4.00 18.00
C GLY A 130 -1.17 -2.75 18.82
N SER A 131 -0.02 -2.71 19.50
CA SER A 131 0.43 -1.52 20.23
C SER A 131 0.69 -0.33 19.30
N LYS A 132 1.06 -0.58 18.03
CA LYS A 132 1.26 0.46 17.01
C LYS A 132 -0.07 0.96 16.45
N ALA A 133 -1.04 0.06 16.18
CA ALA A 133 -2.34 0.42 15.61
C ALA A 133 -3.17 1.35 16.51
N GLY A 134 -3.07 1.22 17.84
CA GLY A 134 -3.73 2.09 18.80
C GLY A 134 -5.26 2.07 18.64
N TRP A 135 -5.88 3.25 18.55
CA TRP A 135 -7.34 3.42 18.48
C TRP A 135 -7.96 3.01 17.13
N ARG A 136 -7.15 2.82 16.07
CA ARG A 136 -7.65 2.55 14.70
C ARG A 136 -8.31 1.17 14.55
N GLY A 137 -8.10 0.29 15.51
CA GLY A 137 -8.51 -1.11 15.43
C GLY A 137 -7.50 -1.97 14.68
N GLN A 138 -7.56 -3.28 14.94
CA GLN A 138 -6.67 -4.27 14.36
C GLN A 138 -7.43 -5.55 14.03
N GLN A 139 -6.88 -6.35 13.11
CA GLN A 139 -7.27 -7.70 12.79
C GLN A 139 -6.02 -8.47 12.35
N PHE A 140 -5.85 -9.68 12.87
CA PHE A 140 -4.78 -10.59 12.46
C PHE A 140 -5.39 -11.90 11.94
N PRO A 141 -5.95 -11.92 10.70
CA PRO A 141 -6.53 -13.13 10.14
C PRO A 141 -5.47 -14.22 9.99
N VAL A 142 -5.85 -15.47 10.27
CA VAL A 142 -4.95 -16.61 10.19
C VAL A 142 -5.18 -17.37 8.89
N TYR A 143 -4.10 -17.67 8.18
CA TYR A 143 -4.10 -18.48 6.96
C TYR A 143 -3.19 -19.70 7.13
N PHE A 144 -3.56 -20.79 6.46
CA PHE A 144 -2.78 -22.02 6.44
C PHE A 144 -2.35 -22.32 5.01
N ASN A 145 -1.03 -22.32 4.80
CA ASN A 145 -0.43 -22.67 3.51
C ASN A 145 -0.97 -21.87 2.31
N GLU A 146 -1.43 -20.64 2.54
CA GLU A 146 -2.07 -19.80 1.54
C GLU A 146 -1.54 -18.38 1.64
N LEU A 147 -1.36 -17.73 0.49
CA LEU A 147 -0.94 -16.35 0.38
C LEU A 147 -2.16 -15.43 0.20
N PRO A 148 -2.36 -14.43 1.07
CA PRO A 148 -3.41 -13.44 0.90
C PRO A 148 -3.06 -12.41 -0.18
N ASP A 149 -4.05 -11.60 -0.53
CA ASP A 149 -3.97 -10.46 -1.47
C ASP A 149 -3.33 -9.19 -0.87
N ARG A 150 -2.60 -9.31 0.24
CA ARG A 150 -2.06 -8.20 1.02
C ARG A 150 -0.84 -8.58 1.82
N ASN A 151 -0.13 -7.58 2.36
CA ASN A 151 1.08 -7.81 3.14
C ASN A 151 0.78 -8.69 4.36
N ALA A 152 1.67 -9.65 4.64
CA ALA A 152 1.45 -10.67 5.66
C ALA A 152 2.72 -11.03 6.44
N ILE A 153 2.56 -11.65 7.59
CA ILE A 153 3.66 -12.27 8.34
C ILE A 153 3.58 -13.79 8.16
N VAL A 154 4.68 -14.43 7.78
CA VAL A 154 4.78 -15.88 7.61
C VAL A 154 5.64 -16.44 8.73
N PHE A 155 5.13 -17.44 9.46
CA PHE A 155 5.89 -18.17 10.47
C PHE A 155 6.32 -19.52 9.89
N ALA A 156 7.63 -19.75 9.80
CA ALA A 156 8.15 -20.99 9.22
C ALA A 156 9.49 -21.43 9.81
N THR A 157 9.63 -22.74 10.02
CA THR A 157 10.91 -23.36 10.37
C THR A 157 11.53 -24.03 9.14
N ASN A 158 12.80 -24.44 9.24
CA ASN A 158 13.46 -25.21 8.19
C ASN A 158 12.70 -26.49 7.82
N ASP A 159 12.08 -27.13 8.81
CA ASP A 159 11.34 -28.40 8.63
C ASP A 159 9.85 -28.21 8.34
N LYS A 160 9.28 -27.05 8.72
CA LYS A 160 7.85 -26.74 8.58
C LYS A 160 7.67 -25.36 7.96
N ARG A 161 7.39 -25.33 6.67
CA ARG A 161 7.16 -24.10 5.91
C ARG A 161 6.03 -24.27 4.90
N PRO A 162 5.29 -23.20 4.60
CA PRO A 162 4.30 -23.22 3.52
C PRO A 162 4.92 -23.65 2.18
N ASP A 163 4.12 -24.22 1.30
CA ASP A 163 4.53 -24.76 0.00
C ASP A 163 5.19 -23.71 -0.88
N PHE A 164 4.72 -22.47 -0.83
CA PHE A 164 5.31 -21.35 -1.57
C PHE A 164 6.72 -20.96 -1.07
N LEU A 165 7.15 -21.46 0.09
CA LEU A 165 8.50 -21.32 0.64
C LEU A 165 9.29 -22.63 0.64
N ARG A 166 8.81 -23.68 -0.03
CA ARG A 166 9.45 -25.00 -0.01
C ARG A 166 10.90 -24.98 -0.51
N ASP A 167 11.27 -24.04 -1.38
CA ASP A 167 12.62 -23.91 -1.91
C ASP A 167 13.44 -22.80 -1.23
N HIS A 168 12.89 -22.19 -0.16
CA HIS A 168 13.61 -21.18 0.62
C HIS A 168 14.84 -21.81 1.32
N PRO A 169 16.01 -21.15 1.34
CA PRO A 169 17.20 -21.73 1.95
C PRO A 169 17.05 -21.90 3.46
N PRO A 170 17.53 -22.98 4.07
CA PRO A 170 17.46 -23.14 5.50
C PRO A 170 18.20 -22.00 6.22
N VAL A 171 17.56 -21.41 7.22
CA VAL A 171 18.16 -20.39 8.08
C VAL A 171 19.05 -21.03 9.13
N LYS A 172 20.09 -20.31 9.56
CA LYS A 172 21.08 -20.78 10.54
C LYS A 172 20.92 -20.15 11.93
N ALA A 173 20.02 -19.19 12.06
CA ALA A 173 19.73 -18.42 13.26
C ALA A 173 18.30 -17.84 13.17
N PRO A 174 17.71 -17.36 14.27
CA PRO A 174 16.48 -16.57 14.25
C PRO A 174 16.60 -15.42 13.24
N THR A 175 15.74 -15.38 12.23
CA THR A 175 15.88 -14.48 11.07
C THR A 175 14.55 -13.85 10.72
N ILE A 176 14.54 -12.53 10.54
CA ILE A 176 13.44 -11.83 9.87
C ILE A 176 13.90 -11.43 8.47
N GLU A 177 13.12 -11.79 7.46
CA GLU A 177 13.39 -11.48 6.06
C GLU A 177 12.12 -10.98 5.36
N MET A 178 12.25 -10.00 4.48
CA MET A 178 11.16 -9.62 3.57
C MET A 178 11.27 -10.43 2.28
N ILE A 179 10.16 -11.05 1.88
CA ILE A 179 10.05 -11.85 0.66
C ILE A 179 8.95 -11.27 -0.24
N ASP A 180 9.11 -11.47 -1.56
CA ASP A 180 8.07 -11.13 -2.54
C ASP A 180 6.94 -12.15 -2.41
N ASN A 181 5.68 -11.70 -2.52
CA ASN A 181 4.60 -12.62 -2.83
C ASN A 181 4.77 -13.10 -4.29
N PRO A 182 4.93 -14.41 -4.54
CA PRO A 182 5.13 -14.94 -5.88
C PRO A 182 4.00 -14.61 -6.87
N ASN A 183 2.79 -14.39 -6.36
CA ASN A 183 1.61 -14.09 -7.16
C ASN A 183 1.45 -12.59 -7.43
N ASP A 184 2.01 -11.72 -6.58
CA ASP A 184 1.94 -10.27 -6.70
C ASP A 184 3.20 -9.59 -6.12
N PRO A 185 4.11 -9.06 -6.95
CA PRO A 185 5.35 -8.42 -6.49
C PRO A 185 5.16 -7.09 -5.73
N TYR A 186 3.94 -6.52 -5.72
CA TYR A 186 3.60 -5.34 -4.93
C TYR A 186 3.20 -5.71 -3.49
N VAL A 187 2.90 -6.99 -3.25
CA VAL A 187 2.59 -7.53 -1.93
C VAL A 187 3.82 -8.21 -1.34
N LYS A 188 4.10 -7.91 -0.08
CA LYS A 188 5.26 -8.43 0.66
C LYS A 188 4.83 -9.38 1.77
N ALA A 189 5.61 -10.40 2.00
CA ALA A 189 5.55 -11.17 3.23
C ALA A 189 6.81 -10.93 4.06
N ALA A 190 6.66 -10.77 5.38
CA ALA A 190 7.78 -10.84 6.30
C ALA A 190 7.83 -12.27 6.84
N GLY A 191 8.89 -12.99 6.50
CA GLY A 191 9.20 -14.28 7.07
C GLY A 191 9.81 -14.12 8.45
N ASP A 192 9.12 -14.62 9.46
CA ASP A 192 9.67 -14.99 10.75
C ASP A 192 10.19 -16.43 10.62
N PHE A 193 11.52 -16.56 10.53
CA PHE A 193 12.20 -17.81 10.23
C PHE A 193 13.08 -18.29 11.39
N GLY A 194 13.04 -19.60 11.63
CA GLY A 194 13.89 -20.26 12.62
C GLY A 194 14.38 -21.63 12.17
N ARG A 195 15.45 -22.12 12.81
CA ARG A 195 15.81 -23.54 12.66
C ARG A 195 14.70 -24.44 13.20
N ASP A 196 14.09 -24.00 14.30
CA ASP A 196 13.01 -24.66 15.03
C ASP A 196 12.01 -23.62 15.60
N ASP A 197 11.03 -24.10 16.37
CA ASP A 197 10.01 -23.24 16.97
C ASP A 197 10.57 -22.31 18.07
N ASN A 198 11.72 -22.62 18.69
CA ASN A 198 12.34 -21.74 19.68
C ASN A 198 13.02 -20.55 18.99
N ASP A 199 13.66 -20.80 17.86
CA ASP A 199 14.22 -19.73 17.03
C ASP A 199 13.12 -18.79 16.52
N LEU A 200 11.94 -19.30 16.15
CA LEU A 200 10.77 -18.47 15.80
C LEU A 200 10.37 -17.55 16.95
N LEU A 201 10.28 -18.09 18.16
CA LEU A 201 9.94 -17.29 19.34
C LEU A 201 10.98 -16.20 19.62
N LEU A 202 12.27 -16.49 19.38
CA LEU A 202 13.37 -15.53 19.49
C LEU A 202 13.27 -14.43 18.43
N ALA A 203 12.98 -14.78 17.18
CA ALA A 203 12.81 -13.83 16.09
C ALA A 203 11.59 -12.92 16.30
N ALA A 204 10.45 -13.46 16.74
CA ALA A 204 9.27 -12.70 17.16
C ALA A 204 9.57 -11.72 18.32
N LYS A 205 10.34 -12.15 19.33
CA LYS A 205 10.81 -11.26 20.41
C LYS A 205 11.72 -10.17 19.87
N GLY A 206 12.57 -10.49 18.90
CA GLY A 206 13.38 -9.53 18.17
C GLY A 206 12.51 -8.41 17.57
N ILE A 207 11.42 -8.77 16.86
CA ILE A 207 10.44 -7.80 16.31
C ILE A 207 9.96 -6.85 17.40
N ALA A 208 9.56 -7.41 18.55
CA ALA A 208 9.02 -6.60 19.63
C ALA A 208 10.07 -5.69 20.30
N GLN A 209 11.32 -6.14 20.39
CA GLN A 209 12.40 -5.44 21.11
C GLN A 209 13.19 -4.46 20.24
N GLY A 210 13.07 -4.52 18.91
CA GLY A 210 13.85 -3.67 17.99
C GLY A 210 15.33 -4.04 17.86
N ASN A 211 15.76 -5.14 18.48
CA ASN A 211 17.14 -5.65 18.46
C ASN A 211 17.30 -6.82 17.48
N ILE A 212 17.06 -6.58 16.19
CA ILE A 212 16.99 -7.65 15.18
C ILE A 212 18.21 -7.63 14.26
N LEU A 213 18.74 -8.82 13.97
CA LEU A 213 19.58 -9.04 12.79
C LEU A 213 18.69 -9.10 11.56
N PHE A 214 18.39 -7.94 10.97
CA PHE A 214 17.68 -7.87 9.69
C PHE A 214 18.58 -8.39 8.57
N ARG A 215 18.11 -9.36 7.79
CA ARG A 215 18.77 -9.73 6.51
C ARG A 215 18.02 -9.09 5.35
N GLY A 216 18.72 -8.20 4.65
CA GLY A 216 18.32 -7.74 3.30
C GLY A 216 18.71 -8.77 2.23
N GLN A 217 18.20 -8.55 1.01
CA GLN A 217 18.30 -9.47 -0.15
C GLN A 217 19.52 -10.41 -0.17
N GLN A 218 19.27 -11.71 0.02
CA GLN A 218 20.12 -12.76 -0.55
C GLN A 218 19.60 -13.02 -1.96
N ARG A 219 20.26 -12.47 -2.99
CA ARG A 219 19.99 -12.91 -4.37
C ARG A 219 20.45 -14.37 -4.50
N HIS A 220 19.54 -15.32 -4.32
CA HIS A 220 19.77 -16.67 -4.78
C HIS A 220 19.73 -16.65 -6.31
N ARG A 221 20.92 -16.72 -6.92
CA ARG A 221 21.09 -16.87 -8.36
C ARG A 221 20.65 -18.28 -8.74
N GLY A 222 19.34 -18.47 -8.87
CA GLY A 222 18.74 -19.67 -9.43
C GLY A 222 19.28 -19.90 -10.83
N ARG A 223 19.82 -21.12 -11.01
CA ARG A 223 20.43 -21.71 -12.20
C ARG A 223 19.83 -21.21 -13.52
N HIS A 224 20.71 -20.79 -14.43
CA HIS A 224 20.46 -20.54 -15.85
C HIS A 224 19.35 -21.43 -16.43
N GLN A 225 18.24 -20.82 -16.85
CA GLN A 225 17.44 -21.41 -17.92
C GLN A 225 18.24 -21.28 -19.23
N ASN A 226 18.39 -22.44 -19.86
CA ASN A 226 19.12 -22.75 -21.07
C ASN A 226 18.90 -21.69 -22.20
N PRO A 227 19.95 -21.09 -22.81
CA PRO A 227 19.80 -20.07 -23.85
C PRO A 227 19.32 -20.60 -25.22
N ALA A 228 18.97 -21.89 -25.33
CA ALA A 228 18.56 -22.50 -26.60
C ALA A 228 17.14 -22.15 -27.05
N ALA A 229 16.26 -21.60 -26.19
CA ALA A 229 14.88 -21.26 -26.58
C ALA A 229 14.72 -19.83 -27.14
N ALA A 230 15.69 -18.94 -26.91
CA ALA A 230 15.60 -17.53 -27.33
C ALA A 230 15.97 -17.27 -28.81
N SER A 231 16.46 -18.29 -29.53
CA SER A 231 16.88 -18.14 -30.94
C SER A 231 15.81 -18.52 -31.98
N ALA A 232 14.65 -19.03 -31.55
CA ALA A 232 13.60 -19.50 -32.46
C ALA A 232 12.59 -18.43 -32.88
N LEU A 233 12.49 -17.30 -32.16
CA LEU A 233 11.50 -16.24 -32.44
C LEU A 233 12.04 -15.03 -33.20
N ARG A 234 13.32 -15.01 -33.58
CA ARG A 234 13.96 -13.88 -34.29
C ARG A 234 14.23 -14.11 -35.78
N ARG A 235 13.69 -15.19 -36.36
CA ARG A 235 13.89 -15.58 -37.77
C ARG A 235 12.64 -15.52 -38.65
N ALA A 236 11.56 -14.89 -38.19
CA ALA A 236 10.29 -14.84 -38.94
C ALA A 236 9.93 -13.46 -39.53
N GLU A 237 10.76 -12.41 -39.39
CA GLU A 237 10.39 -11.04 -39.83
C GLU A 237 11.37 -10.36 -40.79
N LEU A 238 12.10 -11.11 -41.63
CA LEU A 238 12.85 -10.54 -42.76
C LEU A 238 12.59 -11.38 -44.01
N GLY A 239 11.49 -11.08 -44.70
CA GLY A 239 11.06 -11.80 -45.89
C GLY A 239 10.05 -11.03 -46.73
N ALA A 240 10.33 -9.76 -47.05
CA ALA A 240 9.56 -9.01 -48.04
C ALA A 240 10.45 -8.02 -48.81
N HIS A 241 11.23 -8.53 -49.76
CA HIS A 241 11.70 -7.74 -50.90
C HIS A 241 11.41 -8.54 -52.18
N ARG A 242 10.32 -8.19 -52.86
CA ARG A 242 10.04 -8.61 -54.23
C ARG A 242 10.94 -7.82 -55.17
N SER A 243 11.81 -8.52 -55.88
CA SER A 243 12.44 -8.05 -57.11
C SER A 243 11.46 -8.27 -58.27
N PHE A 244 11.08 -7.19 -58.96
CA PHE A 244 10.45 -7.27 -60.28
C PHE A 244 11.55 -7.09 -61.32
N GLY A 245 11.80 -8.14 -62.10
CA GLY A 245 12.64 -8.10 -63.28
C GLY A 245 11.88 -7.52 -64.48
N HIS A 246 12.63 -6.79 -65.30
CA HIS A 246 12.26 -6.35 -66.64
C HIS A 246 11.99 -7.52 -67.60
N LEU A 247 10.97 -7.38 -68.45
CA LEU A 247 11.01 -7.80 -69.86
C LEU A 247 9.87 -7.11 -70.63
N CYS A 248 10.28 -6.41 -71.71
CA CYS A 248 9.49 -5.65 -72.71
C CYS A 248 8.77 -4.39 -72.25
#